data_AF-A0A2V5RHA4-F1
#
_entry.id   AF-A0A2V5RHA4-F1
#
_cell.length_a   1.000
_cell.length_b   1.000
_cell.length_c   1.000
_cell.angle_alpha   90.00
_cell.angle_beta   90.00
_cell.angle_gamma   90.00
#
_symmetry.space_group_name_H-M   'P 1'
#
loop_
_entity.id
_entity.type
_entity.pdbx_description
1 polymer ?
#
loop_
_entity_poly.entity_id
_entity_poly.type
_entity_poly.pdbx_seq_one_letter_code
_entity_poly.pdbx_strand_id
1 'polypeptide(L)'
;MKSVPAVLKASTKEIQRLNTNKISPDIRFHYRLIAGALAMKAAALLPDNSEELADIVNQAGMWVKDRDEKVANRYYQVIDHRCAKTKIGQTVRAKHWFVDQQGPWSTAEQQAHEAMRKELKMDSSE
;
A
#
# COMPACT_ATOMS: atom_id res chain seq x y z
N MET A 1 -8.07 -25.45 42.65
CA MET A 1 -7.63 -25.61 41.24
C MET A 1 -8.39 -24.61 40.40
N LYS A 2 -7.71 -23.72 39.66
CA LYS A 2 -8.39 -22.77 38.76
C LYS A 2 -8.89 -23.56 37.54
N SER A 3 -10.20 -23.46 37.27
CA SER A 3 -10.85 -24.00 36.07
C SER A 3 -10.18 -23.43 34.83
N VAL A 4 -9.66 -24.29 33.95
CA VAL A 4 -9.18 -23.88 32.63
C VAL A 4 -10.42 -23.66 31.76
N PRO A 5 -10.58 -22.48 31.13
CA PRO A 5 -11.74 -22.21 30.31
C PRO A 5 -11.83 -23.23 29.15
N ALA A 6 -13.02 -23.76 28.92
CA ALA A 6 -13.28 -24.69 27.83
C ALA A 6 -12.97 -24.00 26.49
N VAL A 7 -12.11 -24.62 25.68
CA VAL A 7 -11.82 -24.13 24.32
C VAL A 7 -13.05 -24.42 23.45
N LEU A 8 -13.83 -23.39 23.15
CA LEU A 8 -14.96 -23.48 22.24
C LEU A 8 -14.43 -23.71 20.81
N LYS A 9 -14.87 -24.81 20.19
CA LYS A 9 -14.59 -25.06 18.77
C LYS A 9 -15.59 -24.28 17.92
N ALA A 10 -15.14 -23.78 16.78
CA ALA A 10 -16.01 -23.16 15.79
C ALA A 10 -17.09 -24.14 15.33
N SER A 11 -18.33 -23.66 15.24
CA SER A 11 -19.46 -24.41 14.67
C SER A 11 -19.30 -24.59 13.17
N THR A 12 -20.03 -25.55 12.59
CA THR A 12 -20.07 -25.78 11.14
C THR A 12 -20.44 -24.51 10.36
N LYS A 13 -21.37 -23.70 10.89
CA LYS A 13 -21.79 -22.44 10.27
C LYS A 13 -20.68 -21.39 10.27
N GLU A 14 -19.88 -21.33 11.34
CA GLU A 14 -18.74 -20.40 11.42
C GLU A 14 -17.61 -20.82 10.48
N ILE A 15 -17.31 -22.12 10.39
CA ILE A 15 -16.35 -22.66 9.43
C ILE A 15 -16.80 -22.35 8.00
N GLN A 16 -18.09 -22.54 7.69
CA GLN A 16 -18.63 -22.22 6.37
C GLN A 16 -18.52 -20.73 6.05
N ARG A 17 -18.90 -19.84 6.98
CA ARG A 17 -18.75 -18.40 6.81
C ARG A 17 -17.30 -17.98 6.59
N LEU A 18 -16.36 -18.58 7.33
CA LEU A 18 -14.93 -18.30 7.16
C LEU A 18 -14.43 -18.73 5.78
N ASN A 19 -14.84 -19.91 5.31
CA ASN A 19 -14.46 -20.40 3.98
C ASN A 19 -15.05 -19.54 2.84
N THR A 20 -16.31 -19.12 2.98
CA THR A 20 -16.96 -18.24 1.98
C THR A 20 -16.34 -16.85 1.93
N ASN A 21 -15.88 -16.31 3.06
CA ASN A 21 -15.28 -14.98 3.15
C ASN A 21 -13.75 -15.02 3.21
N LYS A 22 -13.13 -16.10 2.71
CA LYS A 22 -11.69 -16.24 2.78
C LYS A 22 -11.02 -15.17 1.91
N ILE A 23 -10.19 -14.35 2.54
CA ILE A 23 -9.39 -13.33 1.87
C ILE A 23 -8.22 -13.99 1.12
N SER A 24 -7.89 -13.44 -0.04
CA SER A 24 -6.72 -13.84 -0.81
C SER A 24 -5.93 -12.59 -1.21
N PRO A 25 -4.65 -12.46 -0.82
CA PRO A 25 -3.88 -13.41 0.00
C PRO A 25 -4.34 -13.45 1.47
N ASP A 26 -4.29 -14.62 2.09
CA ASP A 26 -4.65 -14.85 3.50
C ASP A 26 -3.52 -14.40 4.43
N ILE A 27 -3.24 -13.09 4.41
CA ILE A 27 -2.21 -12.44 5.23
C ILE A 27 -2.79 -11.20 5.90
N ARG A 28 -2.21 -10.82 7.04
CA ARG A 28 -2.54 -9.56 7.70
C ARG A 28 -2.16 -8.38 6.79
N PHE A 29 -3.07 -7.41 6.69
CA PHE A 29 -2.94 -6.24 5.82
C PHE A 29 -2.88 -6.55 4.31
N HIS A 30 -3.51 -7.64 3.85
CA HIS A 30 -3.61 -8.01 2.43
C HIS A 30 -4.08 -6.86 1.51
N TYR A 31 -4.93 -5.96 2.01
CA TYR A 31 -5.40 -4.79 1.26
C TYR A 31 -4.24 -3.89 0.78
N ARG A 32 -3.08 -3.88 1.48
CA ARG A 32 -1.88 -3.14 1.03
C ARG A 32 -1.25 -3.77 -0.21
N LEU A 33 -1.25 -5.11 -0.30
CA LEU A 33 -0.81 -5.81 -1.51
C LEU A 33 -1.76 -5.56 -2.68
N ILE A 34 -3.07 -5.57 -2.41
CA ILE A 34 -4.08 -5.26 -3.42
C ILE A 34 -3.93 -3.81 -3.92
N ALA A 35 -3.79 -2.85 -3.00
CA ALA A 35 -3.58 -1.45 -3.33
C ALA A 35 -2.29 -1.24 -4.14
N GLY A 36 -1.18 -1.89 -3.74
CA GLY A 36 0.07 -1.87 -4.49
C GLY A 36 -0.09 -2.43 -5.90
N ALA A 37 -0.78 -3.56 -6.07
CA ALA A 37 -1.04 -4.15 -7.37
C ALA A 37 -1.91 -3.25 -8.27
N LEU A 38 -2.91 -2.56 -7.71
CA LEU A 38 -3.73 -1.59 -8.44
C LEU A 38 -2.92 -0.35 -8.83
N ALA A 39 -2.10 0.18 -7.93
CA ALA A 39 -1.19 1.28 -8.21
C ALA A 39 -0.22 0.93 -9.35
N MET A 40 0.31 -0.30 -9.39
CA MET A 40 1.15 -0.75 -10.50
C MET A 40 0.40 -0.87 -11.83
N LYS A 41 -0.88 -1.21 -11.82
CA LYS A 41 -1.71 -1.17 -13.04
C LYS A 41 -1.89 0.26 -13.55
N ALA A 42 -2.09 1.23 -12.66
CA ALA A 42 -2.14 2.64 -13.03
C ALA A 42 -0.77 3.13 -13.55
N ALA A 43 0.32 2.78 -12.87
CA ALA A 43 1.69 3.08 -13.28
C ALA A 43 2.04 2.55 -14.68
N ALA A 44 1.48 1.42 -15.09
CA ALA A 44 1.69 0.90 -16.44
C ALA A 44 1.12 1.80 -17.56
N LEU A 45 0.18 2.71 -17.23
CA LEU A 45 -0.46 3.62 -18.18
C LEU A 45 0.23 4.99 -18.24
N LEU A 46 1.17 5.28 -17.34
CA LEU A 46 1.86 6.56 -17.27
C LEU A 46 3.15 6.55 -18.11
N PRO A 47 3.55 7.68 -18.70
CA PRO A 47 4.77 7.76 -19.49
C PRO A 47 6.02 7.59 -18.63
N ASP A 48 7.08 7.07 -19.24
CA ASP A 48 8.38 6.93 -18.58
C ASP A 48 8.93 8.30 -18.15
N ASN A 49 9.56 8.33 -16.99
CA ASN A 49 10.12 9.51 -16.34
C ASN A 49 9.12 10.63 -16.03
N SER A 50 7.81 10.36 -15.93
CA SER A 50 6.92 11.31 -15.27
C SER A 50 7.08 11.25 -13.75
N GLU A 51 6.94 12.40 -13.10
CA GLU A 51 6.97 12.48 -11.64
C GLU A 51 5.79 11.73 -11.01
N GLU A 52 4.62 11.72 -11.67
CA GLU A 52 3.45 10.95 -11.26
C GLU A 52 3.72 9.44 -11.23
N LEU A 53 4.43 8.91 -12.24
CA LEU A 53 4.80 7.50 -12.28
C LEU A 53 5.72 7.15 -11.11
N ALA A 54 6.75 7.96 -10.87
CA ALA A 54 7.70 7.75 -9.79
C ALA A 54 7.02 7.80 -8.41
N ASP A 55 6.11 8.76 -8.22
CA ASP A 55 5.32 8.93 -7.02
C ASP A 55 4.41 7.74 -6.73
N ILE A 56 3.59 7.33 -7.71
CA ILE A 56 2.68 6.18 -7.56
C ILE A 56 3.43 4.90 -7.24
N VAL A 57 4.54 4.61 -7.94
CA VAL A 57 5.31 3.40 -7.70
C VAL A 57 6.05 3.47 -6.36
N ASN A 58 6.56 4.63 -5.96
CA ASN A 58 7.18 4.81 -4.64
C ASN A 58 6.16 4.58 -3.52
N GLN A 59 4.96 5.15 -3.63
CA GLN A 59 3.90 4.94 -2.65
C GLN A 59 3.44 3.48 -2.60
N ALA A 60 3.28 2.83 -3.74
CA ALA A 60 2.96 1.40 -3.82
C ALA A 60 4.02 0.54 -3.11
N GLY A 61 5.29 0.85 -3.33
CA GLY A 61 6.41 0.22 -2.64
C GLY A 61 6.36 0.42 -1.13
N MET A 62 6.07 1.64 -0.67
CA MET A 62 5.93 1.96 0.76
C MET A 62 4.83 1.17 1.45
N TRP A 63 3.73 0.83 0.76
CA TRP A 63 2.67 -0.02 1.33
C TRP A 63 3.07 -1.50 1.47
N VAL A 64 3.94 -1.98 0.58
CA VAL A 64 4.23 -3.41 0.41
C VAL A 64 5.56 -3.84 1.04
N LYS A 65 6.55 -2.95 1.15
CA LYS A 65 7.93 -3.26 1.59
C LYS A 65 8.04 -4.07 2.88
N ASP A 66 7.17 -3.83 3.86
CA ASP A 66 7.19 -4.52 5.16
C ASP A 66 6.28 -5.77 5.20
N ARG A 67 5.70 -6.15 4.05
CA ARG A 67 4.74 -7.26 3.92
C ARG A 67 5.20 -8.33 2.95
N ASP A 68 5.73 -7.91 1.81
CA ASP A 68 6.25 -8.80 0.78
C ASP A 68 7.45 -8.13 0.10
N GLU A 69 8.64 -8.42 0.61
CA GLU A 69 9.90 -7.86 0.11
C GLU A 69 10.14 -8.23 -1.37
N LYS A 70 9.69 -9.41 -1.80
CA LYS A 70 9.84 -9.86 -3.18
C LYS A 70 8.97 -9.03 -4.13
N VAL A 71 7.73 -8.71 -3.74
CA VAL A 71 6.87 -7.81 -4.50
C VAL A 71 7.42 -6.39 -4.48
N ALA A 72 7.86 -5.91 -3.33
CA ALA A 72 8.48 -4.60 -3.19
C ALA A 72 9.72 -4.44 -4.08
N ASN A 73 10.60 -5.44 -4.15
CA ASN A 73 11.76 -5.45 -5.05
C ASN A 73 11.37 -5.29 -6.53
N ARG A 74 10.26 -5.90 -6.96
CA ARG A 74 9.74 -5.71 -8.33
C ARG A 74 9.31 -4.26 -8.57
N TYR A 75 8.73 -3.59 -7.58
CA TYR A 75 8.31 -2.20 -7.70
C TYR A 75 9.53 -1.27 -7.72
N TYR A 76 10.56 -1.57 -6.93
CA TYR A 76 11.83 -0.85 -6.98
C TYR A 76 12.47 -0.92 -8.37
N GLN A 77 12.48 -2.10 -9.01
CA GLN A 77 12.99 -2.26 -10.37
C GLN A 77 12.24 -1.37 -11.38
N VAL A 78 10.94 -1.18 -11.21
CA VAL A 78 10.17 -0.27 -12.07
C VAL A 78 10.64 1.18 -11.92
N ILE A 79 10.91 1.64 -10.69
CA ILE A 79 11.47 2.98 -10.46
C ILE A 79 12.87 3.11 -11.08
N ASP A 80 13.74 2.12 -10.86
CA ASP A 80 15.10 2.15 -11.38
C ASP A 80 15.14 2.20 -12.91
N HIS A 81 14.26 1.46 -13.60
CA HIS A 81 14.22 1.41 -15.05
C HIS A 81 13.44 2.56 -15.70
N ARG A 82 12.28 2.94 -15.15
CA ARG A 82 11.35 3.88 -15.80
C ARG A 82 11.40 5.29 -15.24
N CYS A 83 11.96 5.50 -14.05
CA CYS A 83 11.88 6.78 -13.34
C CYS A 83 13.25 7.39 -13.00
N ALA A 84 14.34 6.91 -13.62
CA ALA A 84 15.70 7.30 -13.27
C ALA A 84 16.00 8.81 -13.36
N LYS A 85 15.21 9.58 -14.13
CA LYS A 85 15.37 11.03 -14.30
C LYS A 85 14.51 11.88 -13.36
N THR A 86 13.60 11.25 -12.62
CA THR A 86 12.67 11.94 -11.70
C THR A 86 13.32 12.22 -10.35
N LYS A 87 12.81 13.18 -9.60
CA LYS A 87 13.34 13.52 -8.26
C LYS A 87 13.22 12.34 -7.28
N ILE A 88 12.03 11.72 -7.25
CA ILE A 88 11.78 10.54 -6.41
C ILE A 88 12.67 9.38 -6.88
N GLY A 89 12.73 9.11 -8.19
CA GLY A 89 13.54 8.03 -8.73
C GLY A 89 15.04 8.17 -8.43
N GLN A 90 15.59 9.37 -8.53
CA GLN A 90 16.98 9.63 -8.14
C GLN A 90 17.22 9.35 -6.65
N THR A 91 16.30 9.78 -5.78
CA THR A 91 16.42 9.54 -4.34
C THR A 91 16.27 8.06 -3.99
N VAL A 92 15.31 7.35 -4.60
CA VAL A 92 15.11 5.90 -4.39
C VAL A 92 16.34 5.12 -4.82
N ARG A 93 16.94 5.47 -5.96
CA ARG A 93 18.18 4.84 -6.44
C ARG A 93 19.35 5.09 -5.50
N ALA A 94 19.53 6.33 -5.03
CA ALA A 94 20.58 6.66 -4.08
C ALA A 94 20.43 5.92 -2.74
N LYS A 95 19.19 5.73 -2.27
CA LYS A 95 18.87 4.97 -1.07
C LYS A 95 18.88 3.46 -1.28
N HIS A 96 18.84 2.99 -2.53
CA HIS A 96 18.51 1.62 -2.92
C HIS A 96 17.18 1.11 -2.33
N TRP A 97 16.26 2.01 -1.99
CA TRP A 97 14.97 1.66 -1.38
C TRP A 97 13.97 2.81 -1.45
N PHE A 98 12.70 2.52 -1.18
CA PHE A 98 11.62 3.52 -1.17
C PHE A 98 11.85 4.64 -0.15
N VAL A 99 11.33 5.83 -0.48
CA VAL A 99 11.56 7.07 0.27
C VAL A 99 10.25 7.68 0.75
N ASP A 100 10.32 8.43 1.84
CA ASP A 100 9.20 9.19 2.38
C ASP A 100 9.16 10.58 1.71
N GLN A 101 8.95 10.59 0.39
CA GLN A 101 8.80 11.80 -0.41
C GLN A 101 7.45 11.75 -1.10
N GLN A 102 6.76 12.89 -1.07
CA GLN A 102 5.56 13.12 -1.85
C GLN A 102 5.93 13.58 -3.26
N GLY A 103 5.08 13.22 -4.22
CA GLY A 103 5.08 13.73 -5.58
C GLY A 103 3.71 14.31 -5.95
N PRO A 104 3.43 14.49 -7.24
CA PRO A 104 2.22 15.17 -7.69
C PRO A 104 0.91 14.47 -7.27
N TRP A 105 0.87 13.13 -7.34
CA TRP A 105 -0.34 12.36 -7.03
C TRP A 105 -0.57 12.28 -5.52
N SER A 106 0.45 11.95 -4.72
CA SER A 106 0.33 11.84 -3.27
C SER A 106 0.03 13.18 -2.61
N THR A 107 0.54 14.28 -3.16
CA THR A 107 0.19 15.64 -2.72
C THR A 107 -1.28 15.95 -2.97
N ALA A 108 -1.79 15.66 -4.17
CA ALA A 108 -3.18 15.89 -4.52
C ALA A 108 -4.14 15.06 -3.66
N GLU A 109 -3.80 13.80 -3.41
CA GLU A 109 -4.58 12.90 -2.55
C GLU A 109 -4.62 13.41 -1.10
N GLN A 110 -3.49 13.86 -0.56
CA GLN A 110 -3.43 14.43 0.79
C GLN A 110 -4.33 15.68 0.90
N GLN A 111 -4.27 16.57 -0.07
CA GLN A 111 -5.12 17.77 -0.11
C GLN A 111 -6.61 17.41 -0.19
N ALA A 112 -6.97 16.42 -1.01
CA ALA A 112 -8.35 15.94 -1.12
C ALA A 112 -8.85 15.34 0.22
N HIS A 113 -8.01 14.54 0.88
CA HIS A 113 -8.32 13.97 2.18
C HIS A 113 -8.48 15.04 3.27
N GLU A 114 -7.60 16.04 3.31
CA GLU A 114 -7.69 17.18 4.23
C GLU A 114 -8.97 18.00 4.00
N ALA A 115 -9.32 18.26 2.74
CA ALA A 115 -10.55 18.96 2.37
C ALA A 115 -11.81 18.19 2.82
N MET A 116 -11.86 16.88 2.57
CA MET A 116 -12.95 16.02 3.02
C MET A 116 -13.07 16.02 4.55
N ARG A 117 -11.94 15.92 5.28
CA ARG A 117 -11.95 15.95 6.75
C ARG A 117 -12.51 17.27 7.30
N LYS A 118 -12.16 18.39 6.67
CA LYS A 118 -12.68 19.71 7.02
C LYS A 118 -14.19 19.80 6.77
N GLU A 119 -14.68 19.26 5.67
CA GLU A 119 -16.12 19.21 5.35
C GLU A 119 -16.90 18.38 6.38
N LEU A 120 -16.35 17.23 6.78
CA LEU A 120 -16.93 16.35 7.79
C LEU A 120 -16.85 16.92 9.21
N LYS A 121 -16.30 18.13 9.41
CA LYS A 121 -16.05 18.75 10.71
C LYS A 121 -15.31 17.82 11.67
N MET A 122 -14.45 16.98 11.13
CA MET A 122 -13.58 16.12 11.92
C MET A 122 -12.38 16.97 12.36
N ASP A 123 -12.62 17.89 13.30
CA ASP A 123 -11.56 18.68 13.91
C ASP A 123 -10.47 17.74 14.42
N SER A 124 -9.22 18.09 14.13
CA SER A 124 -8.04 17.43 14.65
C SER A 124 -8.07 17.52 16.18
N SER A 125 -8.72 16.54 16.78
CA SER A 125 -8.71 16.29 18.22
C SER A 125 -7.44 15.49 18.51
N GLU A 126 -6.30 16.18 18.53
CA GLU A 126 -5.09 15.80 19.26
C GLU A 126 -4.45 17.06 19.84
#